data_AF-A0A892I1X0-F1
#
_entry.id   AF-A0A892I1X0-F1
#
_cell.length_a   1.000
_cell.length_b   1.000
_cell.length_c   1.000
_cell.angle_alpha   90.00
_cell.angle_beta   90.00
_cell.angle_gamma   90.00
#
_symmetry.space_group_name_H-M   'P 1'
#
loop_
_entity.id
_entity.type
_entity.pdbx_description
1 polymer ?
#
loop_
_entity_poly.entity_id
_entity_poly.type
_entity_poly.pdbx_seq_one_letter_code
_entity_poly.pdbx_strand_id
1 'polypeptide(L)'
;MILTLDRKRERRKNPVRLSGAERKYGTQLRKIAHQVGVLVNGFPADDVSYAPTIEELLRRYAEALAPWAEATAARMIADLNRRDEQMWMKQAADMSRALRDEIRRAATGETMRALLSEQVRLIKSIPLDAAERVHRLTLEGIADGARAAQISKAIQESGQVAKSRADTIARTEVSRTAATLTEARALDVGSPGYFWRTSGDSDVREDHRELEGKFFTWDKPPVADKRSGARAHPGCIYNCRCWAEVVLPTD
;
A
#
# COMPACT_ATOMS: atom_id res chain seq x y z
N MET A 1 -17.82 26.66 16.93
CA MET A 1 -16.91 26.40 18.07
C MET A 1 -16.67 24.91 18.14
N ILE A 2 -15.60 24.42 17.50
CA ILE A 2 -15.29 22.98 17.45
C ILE A 2 -14.76 22.61 18.84
N LEU A 3 -15.59 21.91 19.61
CA LEU A 3 -15.23 21.41 20.95
C LEU A 3 -14.21 20.29 20.81
N THR A 4 -12.92 20.63 20.70
CA THR A 4 -11.83 19.68 20.91
C THR A 4 -11.72 19.40 22.40
N LEU A 5 -12.34 18.31 22.85
CA LEU A 5 -12.03 17.69 24.13
C LEU A 5 -10.57 17.22 24.08
N ASP A 6 -9.68 18.03 24.66
CA ASP A 6 -8.29 17.71 24.93
C ASP A 6 -8.22 16.65 26.06
N ARG A 7 -8.70 15.44 25.74
CA ARG A 7 -8.46 14.26 26.56
C ARG A 7 -7.01 13.85 26.31
N LYS A 8 -6.16 14.11 27.33
CA LYS A 8 -4.84 13.53 27.62
C LYS A 8 -4.34 12.56 26.53
N ARG A 9 -3.19 12.87 25.92
CA ARG A 9 -2.39 12.07 24.95
C ARG A 9 -2.18 10.60 25.36
N GLU A 10 -3.23 9.80 25.37
CA GLU A 10 -3.11 8.35 25.23
C GLU A 10 -2.71 8.09 23.78
N ARG A 11 -1.75 7.18 23.55
CA ARG A 11 -1.34 6.76 22.20
C ARG A 11 -2.57 6.21 21.46
N ARG A 12 -3.20 7.04 20.63
CA ARG A 12 -4.39 6.65 19.85
C ARG A 12 -3.93 5.70 18.74
N LYS A 13 -4.30 4.43 18.86
CA LYS A 13 -4.03 3.41 17.84
C LYS A 13 -4.98 3.59 16.66
N ASN A 14 -4.51 3.27 15.45
CA ASN A 14 -5.38 3.24 14.26
C ASN A 14 -6.57 2.29 14.51
N PRO A 15 -7.81 2.80 14.50
CA PRO A 15 -8.99 2.02 14.84
C PRO A 15 -9.33 0.94 13.80
N VAL A 16 -8.89 1.07 12.54
CA VAL A 16 -9.10 0.09 11.46
C VAL A 16 -8.21 -1.17 11.65
N ARG A 17 -7.14 -1.06 12.46
CA ARG A 17 -6.21 -2.17 12.82
C ARG A 17 -5.63 -2.92 11.61
N LEU A 18 -4.71 -2.28 10.91
CA LEU A 18 -4.18 -2.75 9.61
C LEU A 18 -3.24 -3.97 9.68
N SER A 19 -2.59 -4.24 10.81
CA SER A 19 -1.51 -5.23 10.90
C SER A 19 -1.93 -6.65 10.48
N GLY A 20 -3.18 -7.03 10.74
CA GLY A 20 -3.71 -8.33 10.31
C GLY A 20 -3.90 -8.43 8.79
N ALA A 21 -4.40 -7.36 8.15
CA ALA A 21 -4.56 -7.29 6.70
C ALA A 21 -3.18 -7.25 6.01
N GLU A 22 -2.26 -6.44 6.53
CA GLU A 22 -0.88 -6.33 6.04
C GLU A 22 -0.17 -7.69 6.05
N ARG A 23 -0.18 -8.41 7.18
CA ARG A 23 0.46 -9.74 7.26
C ARG A 23 -0.12 -10.73 6.26
N LYS A 24 -1.45 -10.76 6.12
CA LYS A 24 -2.14 -11.67 5.18
C LYS A 24 -1.79 -11.33 3.73
N TYR A 25 -1.90 -10.06 3.35
CA TYR A 25 -1.62 -9.59 1.99
C TYR A 25 -0.14 -9.78 1.64
N GLY A 26 0.78 -9.36 2.52
CA GLY A 26 2.22 -9.56 2.34
C GLY A 26 2.62 -11.03 2.26
N THR A 27 1.91 -11.94 2.94
CA THR A 27 2.15 -13.38 2.78
C THR A 27 1.78 -13.87 1.37
N GLN A 28 0.72 -13.34 0.76
CA GLN A 28 0.39 -13.68 -0.63
C GLN A 28 1.41 -13.08 -1.61
N LEU A 29 1.80 -11.82 -1.43
CA LEU A 29 2.79 -11.20 -2.32
C LEU A 29 4.17 -11.86 -2.24
N ARG A 30 4.57 -12.32 -1.05
CA ARG A 30 5.82 -13.08 -0.88
C ARG A 30 5.82 -14.43 -1.61
N LYS A 31 4.66 -15.04 -1.87
CA LYS A 31 4.59 -16.24 -2.74
C LYS A 31 4.93 -15.90 -4.19
N ILE A 32 4.52 -14.73 -4.66
CA ILE A 32 4.89 -14.26 -6.00
C ILE A 32 6.39 -14.04 -6.09
N ALA A 33 6.95 -13.31 -5.12
CA ALA A 33 8.39 -13.08 -5.05
C ALA A 33 9.19 -14.39 -4.93
N HIS A 34 8.67 -15.37 -4.19
CA HIS A 34 9.28 -16.69 -4.12
C HIS A 34 9.31 -17.37 -5.49
N GLN A 35 8.20 -17.34 -6.24
CA GLN A 35 8.14 -17.89 -7.60
C GLN A 35 9.08 -17.16 -8.57
N VAL A 36 9.24 -15.83 -8.43
CA VAL A 36 10.28 -15.08 -9.17
C VAL A 36 11.66 -15.67 -8.89
N GLY A 37 11.98 -15.92 -7.61
CA GLY A 37 13.24 -16.58 -7.23
C GLY A 37 13.39 -17.97 -7.83
N VAL A 38 12.33 -18.78 -7.87
CA VAL A 38 12.33 -20.11 -8.50
C VAL A 38 12.61 -20.01 -10.01
N LEU A 39 11.94 -19.09 -10.71
CA LEU A 39 12.12 -18.90 -12.16
C LEU A 39 13.53 -18.42 -12.51
N VAL A 40 14.10 -17.53 -11.69
CA VAL A 40 15.46 -17.03 -11.89
C VAL A 40 16.51 -18.09 -11.56
N ASN A 41 16.36 -18.80 -10.43
CA ASN A 41 17.35 -19.77 -9.95
C ASN A 41 17.20 -21.16 -10.60
N GLY A 42 16.23 -21.34 -11.49
CA GLY A 42 16.07 -22.56 -12.29
C GLY A 42 17.11 -22.71 -13.40
N PHE A 43 17.95 -21.69 -13.61
CA PHE A 43 18.99 -21.65 -14.64
C PHE A 43 20.40 -21.62 -14.03
N PRO A 44 21.43 -22.13 -14.75
CA PRO A 44 22.81 -22.13 -14.28
C PRO A 44 23.32 -20.75 -13.85
N ALA A 45 24.03 -20.73 -12.72
CA ALA A 45 24.52 -19.51 -12.06
C ALA A 45 25.71 -18.85 -12.75
N ASP A 46 26.26 -19.44 -13.80
CA ASP A 46 27.46 -19.02 -14.48
C ASP A 46 27.22 -18.73 -15.97
N ASP A 47 25.99 -18.92 -16.44
CA ASP A 47 25.62 -18.78 -17.84
C ASP A 47 24.58 -17.67 -18.06
N VAL A 48 25.06 -16.51 -18.52
CA VAL A 48 24.23 -15.32 -18.78
C VAL A 48 23.39 -15.47 -20.05
N SER A 49 23.65 -16.47 -20.89
CA SER A 49 22.88 -16.68 -22.14
C SER A 49 21.39 -16.98 -21.89
N TYR A 50 21.03 -17.43 -20.67
CA TYR A 50 19.64 -17.67 -20.28
C TYR A 50 18.87 -16.40 -19.89
N ALA A 51 19.52 -15.24 -19.76
CA ALA A 51 18.86 -14.02 -19.29
C ALA A 51 17.61 -13.61 -20.11
N PRO A 52 17.60 -13.68 -21.46
CA PRO A 52 16.40 -13.41 -22.25
C PRO A 52 15.27 -14.41 -21.96
N THR A 53 15.61 -15.68 -21.70
CA THR A 53 14.63 -16.73 -21.35
C THR A 53 14.03 -16.46 -19.97
N ILE A 54 14.87 -16.09 -18.99
CA ILE A 54 14.41 -15.70 -17.64
C ILE A 54 13.48 -14.49 -17.73
N GLU A 55 13.86 -13.47 -18.49
CA GLU A 55 13.03 -12.27 -18.72
C GLU A 55 11.65 -12.64 -19.26
N GLU A 56 11.59 -13.43 -20.33
CA GLU A 56 10.34 -13.87 -20.96
C GLU A 56 9.47 -14.69 -20.00
N LEU A 57 10.06 -15.60 -19.23
CA LEU A 57 9.35 -16.39 -18.23
C LEU A 57 8.72 -15.51 -17.14
N LEU A 58 9.45 -14.49 -16.67
CA LEU A 58 8.95 -13.55 -15.66
C LEU A 58 7.80 -12.70 -16.22
N ARG A 59 7.88 -12.25 -17.48
CA ARG A 59 6.80 -11.52 -18.15
C ARG A 59 5.54 -12.38 -18.33
N ARG A 60 5.70 -13.63 -18.80
CA ARG A 60 4.57 -14.59 -18.90
C ARG A 60 3.95 -14.88 -17.55
N TYR A 61 4.78 -15.01 -16.51
CA TYR A 61 4.30 -15.20 -15.16
C TYR A 61 3.48 -14.00 -14.69
N ALA A 62 3.93 -12.77 -14.95
CA ALA A 62 3.17 -11.56 -14.65
C ALA A 62 1.78 -11.55 -15.30
N GLU A 63 1.67 -11.96 -16.56
CA GLU A 63 0.38 -12.04 -17.26
C GLU A 63 -0.53 -13.13 -16.69
N ALA A 64 0.02 -14.31 -16.40
CA ALA A 64 -0.73 -15.41 -15.80
C ALA A 64 -1.28 -15.09 -14.39
N LEU A 65 -0.71 -14.09 -13.70
CA LEU A 65 -1.16 -13.68 -12.36
C LEU A 65 -2.47 -12.90 -12.35
N ALA A 66 -2.96 -12.35 -13.47
CA ALA A 66 -4.09 -11.40 -13.47
C ALA A 66 -5.33 -11.89 -12.67
N PRO A 67 -5.90 -13.08 -12.93
CA PRO A 67 -7.06 -13.55 -12.16
C PRO A 67 -6.77 -13.76 -10.66
N TRP A 68 -5.57 -14.23 -10.34
CA TRP A 68 -5.14 -14.44 -8.97
C TRP A 68 -4.92 -13.10 -8.23
N ALA A 69 -4.37 -12.11 -8.94
CA ALA A 69 -4.12 -10.77 -8.44
C ALA A 69 -5.44 -10.07 -8.11
N GLU A 70 -6.41 -10.15 -9.02
CA GLU A 70 -7.77 -9.62 -8.81
C GLU A 70 -8.41 -10.23 -7.57
N ALA A 71 -8.44 -11.56 -7.46
CA ALA A 71 -9.03 -12.23 -6.31
C ALA A 71 -8.33 -11.87 -4.99
N THR A 72 -7.00 -11.73 -5.01
CA THR A 72 -6.20 -11.39 -3.81
C THR A 72 -6.40 -9.94 -3.38
N ALA A 73 -6.40 -9.01 -4.33
CA ALA A 73 -6.68 -7.61 -4.10
C ALA A 73 -8.12 -7.39 -3.61
N ALA A 74 -9.11 -8.01 -4.26
CA ALA A 74 -10.51 -7.91 -3.88
C ALA A 74 -10.75 -8.38 -2.43
N ARG A 75 -10.13 -9.49 -2.01
CA ARG A 75 -10.20 -9.95 -0.61
C ARG A 75 -9.60 -8.96 0.38
N MET A 76 -8.47 -8.33 0.03
CA MET A 76 -7.82 -7.32 0.87
C MET A 76 -8.70 -6.08 1.01
N ILE A 77 -9.21 -5.55 -0.11
CA ILE A 77 -10.08 -4.37 -0.14
C ILE A 77 -11.38 -4.64 0.64
N ALA A 78 -12.01 -5.80 0.44
CA ALA A 78 -13.22 -6.17 1.16
C ALA A 78 -13.00 -6.33 2.67
N ASP A 79 -11.82 -6.80 3.11
CA ASP A 79 -11.48 -6.84 4.54
C ASP A 79 -11.31 -5.44 5.14
N LEU A 80 -10.63 -4.54 4.41
CA LEU A 80 -10.45 -3.16 4.85
C LEU A 80 -11.77 -2.40 4.88
N ASN A 81 -12.60 -2.53 3.85
CA ASN A 81 -13.91 -1.87 3.79
C ASN A 81 -14.80 -2.27 4.98
N ARG A 82 -14.84 -3.56 5.33
CA ARG A 82 -15.60 -4.04 6.51
C ARG A 82 -15.07 -3.46 7.82
N ARG A 83 -13.74 -3.39 8.00
CA ARG A 83 -13.13 -2.83 9.23
C ARG A 83 -13.37 -1.33 9.34
N ASP A 84 -13.29 -0.64 8.22
CA ASP A 84 -13.53 0.78 8.09
C ASP A 84 -15.00 1.07 8.44
N GLU A 85 -15.96 0.36 7.83
CA GLU A 85 -17.38 0.47 8.19
C GLU A 85 -17.64 0.21 9.69
N GLN A 86 -17.04 -0.83 10.27
CA GLN A 86 -17.16 -1.10 11.72
C GLN A 86 -16.62 0.04 12.59
N MET A 87 -15.52 0.66 12.16
CA MET A 87 -14.93 1.82 12.83
C MET A 87 -15.88 3.02 12.78
N TRP A 88 -16.44 3.31 11.59
CA TRP A 88 -17.42 4.37 11.39
C TRP A 88 -18.70 4.15 12.21
N MET A 89 -19.24 2.94 12.24
CA MET A 89 -20.41 2.59 13.06
C MET A 89 -20.16 2.79 14.55
N LYS A 90 -18.94 2.50 15.00
CA LYS A 90 -18.56 2.71 16.40
C LYS A 90 -18.49 4.20 16.75
N GLN A 91 -17.99 5.03 15.83
CA GLN A 91 -17.95 6.49 16.03
C GLN A 91 -19.34 7.12 15.98
N ALA A 92 -20.22 6.63 15.10
CA ALA A 92 -21.58 7.11 14.94
C ALA A 92 -22.60 6.48 15.92
N ALA A 93 -22.15 5.73 16.93
CA ALA A 93 -23.03 4.99 17.84
C ALA A 93 -24.05 5.91 18.56
N ASP A 94 -23.60 7.09 18.95
CA ASP A 94 -24.39 8.10 19.66
C ASP A 94 -25.04 9.13 18.72
N MET A 95 -24.90 8.95 17.39
CA MET A 95 -25.40 9.88 16.38
C MET A 95 -26.79 9.47 15.85
N SER A 96 -27.39 10.35 15.04
CA SER A 96 -28.71 10.15 14.46
C SER A 96 -28.81 8.84 13.67
N ARG A 97 -30.01 8.24 13.61
CA ARG A 97 -30.25 7.07 12.75
C ARG A 97 -30.00 7.39 11.28
N ALA A 98 -30.34 8.61 10.85
CA ALA A 98 -30.14 9.09 9.49
C ALA A 98 -28.66 9.04 9.08
N LEU A 99 -27.76 9.60 9.89
CA LEU A 99 -26.33 9.57 9.60
C LEU A 99 -25.75 8.14 9.58
N ARG A 100 -26.23 7.25 10.45
CA ARG A 100 -25.81 5.84 10.41
C ARG A 100 -26.24 5.13 9.12
N ASP A 101 -27.41 5.46 8.58
CA ASP A 101 -27.89 4.90 7.32
C ASP A 101 -27.14 5.49 6.12
N GLU A 102 -26.74 6.75 6.17
CA GLU A 102 -25.87 7.39 5.19
C GLU A 102 -24.49 6.72 5.13
N ILE A 103 -23.84 6.53 6.29
CA ILE A 103 -22.56 5.80 6.41
C ILE A 103 -22.63 4.39 5.78
N ARG A 104 -23.76 3.68 5.91
CA ARG A 104 -23.94 2.33 5.29
C ARG A 104 -24.10 2.39 3.78
N ARG A 105 -24.69 3.47 3.27
CA ARG A 105 -25.01 3.65 1.85
C ARG A 105 -23.91 4.38 1.08
N ALA A 106 -22.87 4.82 1.77
CA ALA A 106 -21.79 5.60 1.18
C ALA A 106 -21.24 4.97 -0.11
N ALA A 107 -21.09 5.80 -1.14
CA ALA A 107 -20.81 5.36 -2.50
C ALA A 107 -19.33 4.99 -2.73
N THR A 108 -18.79 4.02 -1.98
CA THR A 108 -17.37 3.61 -2.09
C THR A 108 -17.09 2.69 -3.28
N GLY A 109 -18.10 2.31 -4.06
CA GLY A 109 -17.98 1.31 -5.12
C GLY A 109 -17.03 1.70 -6.26
N GLU A 110 -17.01 2.98 -6.66
CA GLU A 110 -16.07 3.46 -7.68
C GLU A 110 -14.63 3.47 -7.16
N THR A 111 -14.43 4.00 -5.94
CA THR A 111 -13.15 3.97 -5.24
C THR A 111 -12.60 2.54 -5.14
N MET A 112 -13.44 1.56 -4.78
CA MET A 112 -13.05 0.15 -4.70
C MET A 112 -12.61 -0.42 -6.05
N ARG A 113 -13.27 -0.05 -7.16
CA ARG A 113 -12.86 -0.48 -8.51
C ARG A 113 -11.51 0.12 -8.90
N ALA A 114 -11.29 1.40 -8.63
CA ALA A 114 -10.02 2.07 -8.90
C ALA A 114 -8.88 1.44 -8.08
N LEU A 115 -9.11 1.21 -6.78
CA LEU A 115 -8.17 0.50 -5.91
C LEU A 115 -7.87 -0.91 -6.44
N LEU A 116 -8.89 -1.67 -6.85
CA LEU A 116 -8.69 -3.01 -7.40
C LEU A 116 -7.75 -2.99 -8.62
N SER A 117 -8.01 -2.11 -9.58
CA SER A 117 -7.18 -1.96 -10.78
C SER A 117 -5.72 -1.65 -10.43
N GLU A 118 -5.50 -0.70 -9.51
CA GLU A 118 -4.15 -0.34 -9.08
C GLU A 118 -3.44 -1.48 -8.34
N GLN A 119 -4.15 -2.20 -7.47
CA GLN A 119 -3.59 -3.34 -6.77
C GLN A 119 -3.18 -4.46 -7.73
N VAL A 120 -3.99 -4.75 -8.76
CA VAL A 120 -3.65 -5.74 -9.79
C VAL A 120 -2.37 -5.33 -10.52
N ARG A 121 -2.26 -4.05 -10.91
CA ARG A 121 -1.06 -3.49 -11.55
C ARG A 121 0.18 -3.65 -10.67
N LEU A 122 0.10 -3.33 -9.38
CA LEU A 122 1.21 -3.45 -8.43
C LEU A 122 1.61 -4.89 -8.16
N ILE A 123 0.64 -5.82 -8.08
CA ILE A 123 0.93 -7.25 -7.95
C ILE A 123 1.71 -7.76 -9.16
N LYS A 124 1.25 -7.42 -10.37
CA LYS A 124 1.92 -7.79 -11.63
C LYS A 124 3.30 -7.14 -11.76
N SER A 125 3.51 -5.98 -11.13
CA SER A 125 4.81 -5.31 -11.17
C SER A 125 5.92 -6.13 -10.51
N ILE A 126 5.64 -6.98 -9.52
CA ILE A 126 6.69 -7.75 -8.81
C ILE A 126 7.55 -8.59 -9.78
N PRO A 127 6.97 -9.47 -10.62
CA PRO A 127 7.74 -10.19 -11.64
C PRO A 127 8.20 -9.31 -12.80
N LEU A 128 7.47 -8.26 -13.20
CA LEU A 128 7.89 -7.36 -14.28
C LEU A 128 9.14 -6.57 -13.91
N ASP A 129 9.20 -6.01 -12.70
CA ASP A 129 10.36 -5.29 -12.18
C ASP A 129 11.59 -6.22 -12.09
N ALA A 130 11.37 -7.52 -11.81
CA ALA A 130 12.42 -8.52 -11.84
C ALA A 130 12.88 -8.82 -13.28
N ALA A 131 11.97 -8.91 -14.25
CA ALA A 131 12.29 -9.09 -15.66
C ALA A 131 13.14 -7.91 -16.19
N GLU A 132 12.71 -6.68 -15.90
CA GLU A 132 13.43 -5.45 -16.24
C GLU A 132 14.81 -5.39 -15.58
N ARG A 133 14.91 -5.86 -14.33
CA ARG A 133 16.20 -5.96 -13.65
C ARG A 133 17.14 -6.95 -14.36
N VAL A 134 16.66 -8.13 -14.74
CA VAL A 134 17.45 -9.13 -15.47
C VAL A 134 17.93 -8.56 -16.81
N HIS A 135 17.02 -7.92 -17.54
CA HIS A 135 17.34 -7.25 -18.80
C HIS A 135 18.47 -6.21 -18.63
N ARG A 136 18.29 -5.28 -17.68
CA ARG A 136 19.25 -4.21 -17.42
C ARG A 136 20.63 -4.75 -17.02
N LEU A 137 20.69 -5.72 -16.12
CA LEU A 137 21.96 -6.34 -15.70
C LEU A 137 22.69 -7.02 -16.86
N THR A 138 21.93 -7.58 -17.81
CA THR A 138 22.50 -8.22 -19.00
C THR A 138 23.13 -7.17 -19.92
N LEU A 139 22.45 -6.05 -20.16
CA LEU A 139 22.99 -4.94 -20.97
C LEU A 139 24.23 -4.30 -20.33
N GLU A 140 24.19 -4.02 -19.02
CA GLU A 140 25.32 -3.46 -18.26
C GLU A 140 26.53 -4.41 -18.31
N GLY A 141 26.30 -5.72 -18.18
CA GLY A 141 27.36 -6.73 -18.27
C GLY A 141 28.09 -6.76 -19.61
N ILE A 142 27.36 -6.54 -20.71
CA ILE A 142 27.93 -6.47 -22.06
C ILE A 142 28.75 -5.17 -22.23
N ALA A 143 28.24 -4.04 -21.74
CA ALA A 143 28.86 -2.73 -21.91
C ALA A 143 30.14 -2.56 -21.08
N ASP A 144 30.14 -3.02 -19.82
CA ASP A 144 31.21 -2.76 -18.85
C ASP A 144 32.31 -3.84 -18.83
N GLY A 145 32.19 -4.88 -19.67
CA GLY A 145 33.11 -6.02 -19.67
C GLY A 145 33.14 -6.78 -18.34
N ALA A 146 32.05 -6.68 -17.56
CA ALA A 146 31.94 -7.33 -16.27
C ALA A 146 32.05 -8.86 -16.42
N ARG A 147 32.61 -9.53 -15.42
CA ARG A 147 32.74 -10.99 -15.47
C ARG A 147 31.35 -11.63 -15.46
N ALA A 148 31.09 -12.58 -16.37
CA ALA A 148 29.81 -13.29 -16.48
C ALA A 148 29.28 -13.81 -15.12
N ALA A 149 30.18 -14.31 -14.27
CA ALA A 149 29.85 -14.78 -12.92
C ALA A 149 29.28 -13.68 -11.99
N GLN A 150 29.74 -12.42 -12.11
CA GLN A 150 29.22 -11.32 -11.29
C GLN A 150 27.82 -10.91 -11.72
N ILE A 151 27.58 -10.84 -13.04
CA ILE A 151 26.27 -10.50 -13.61
C ILE A 151 25.24 -11.57 -13.27
N SER A 152 25.63 -12.83 -13.42
CA SER A 152 24.73 -13.93 -13.10
C SER A 152 24.36 -13.98 -11.62
N LYS A 153 25.31 -13.72 -10.71
CA LYS A 153 25.00 -13.55 -9.27
C LYS A 153 23.98 -12.42 -9.04
N ALA A 154 24.16 -11.27 -9.68
CA ALA A 154 23.23 -10.14 -9.54
C ALA A 154 21.83 -10.44 -10.09
N ILE A 155 21.75 -11.27 -11.15
CA ILE A 155 20.50 -11.82 -11.70
C ILE A 155 19.83 -12.71 -10.67
N GLN A 156 20.55 -13.66 -10.05
CA GLN A 156 20.02 -14.56 -9.01
C GLN A 156 19.47 -13.82 -7.77
N GLU A 157 20.07 -12.69 -7.42
CA GLU A 157 19.58 -11.83 -6.35
C GLU A 157 18.22 -11.18 -6.64
N SER A 158 17.72 -11.23 -7.88
CA SER A 158 16.42 -10.64 -8.28
C SER A 158 15.24 -11.23 -7.50
N GLY A 159 15.30 -12.48 -7.06
CA GLY A 159 14.29 -13.06 -6.16
C GLY A 159 14.22 -12.36 -4.80
N GLN A 160 15.36 -11.96 -4.23
CA GLN A 160 15.40 -11.20 -2.97
C GLN A 160 14.91 -9.77 -3.16
N VAL A 161 15.26 -9.14 -4.28
CA VAL A 161 14.74 -7.82 -4.66
C VAL A 161 13.21 -7.86 -4.81
N ALA A 162 12.67 -8.88 -5.48
CA ALA A 162 11.23 -9.10 -5.61
C ALA A 162 10.55 -9.29 -4.25
N LYS A 163 11.22 -9.93 -3.28
CA LYS A 163 10.69 -10.08 -1.91
C LYS A 163 10.62 -8.73 -1.19
N SER A 164 11.69 -7.93 -1.25
CA SER A 164 11.69 -6.57 -0.67
C SER A 164 10.62 -5.67 -1.31
N ARG A 165 10.40 -5.82 -2.62
CA ARG A 165 9.32 -5.16 -3.37
C ARG A 165 7.94 -5.58 -2.84
N ALA A 166 7.70 -6.88 -2.70
CA ALA A 166 6.46 -7.44 -2.18
C ALA A 166 6.13 -6.93 -0.76
N ASP A 167 7.12 -6.88 0.14
CA ASP A 167 6.93 -6.36 1.50
C ASP A 167 6.62 -4.85 1.50
N THR A 168 7.26 -4.09 0.61
CA THR A 168 6.99 -2.64 0.46
C THR A 168 5.58 -2.37 -0.05
N ILE A 169 5.14 -3.11 -1.07
CA ILE A 169 3.77 -3.03 -1.60
C ILE A 169 2.77 -3.39 -0.50
N ALA A 170 3.01 -4.47 0.25
CA ALA A 170 2.10 -4.91 1.29
C ALA A 170 1.87 -3.85 2.37
N ARG A 171 2.95 -3.21 2.84
CA ARG A 171 2.89 -2.15 3.86
C ARG A 171 2.23 -0.89 3.33
N THR A 172 2.63 -0.44 2.14
CA THR A 172 2.18 0.83 1.58
C THR A 172 0.72 0.74 1.17
N GLU A 173 0.35 -0.30 0.41
CA GLU A 173 -0.96 -0.34 -0.22
C GLU A 173 -2.07 -0.74 0.74
N VAL A 174 -1.79 -1.50 1.80
CA VAL A 174 -2.80 -1.74 2.85
C VAL A 174 -3.13 -0.45 3.59
N SER A 175 -2.13 0.37 3.91
CA SER A 175 -2.35 1.68 4.53
C SER A 175 -3.06 2.64 3.59
N ARG A 176 -2.62 2.74 2.34
CA ARG A 176 -3.24 3.62 1.33
C ARG A 176 -4.68 3.21 1.05
N THR A 177 -4.94 1.92 0.81
CA THR A 177 -6.30 1.41 0.56
C THR A 177 -7.22 1.74 1.73
N ALA A 178 -6.77 1.55 2.97
CA ALA A 178 -7.57 1.90 4.14
C ALA A 178 -7.85 3.41 4.21
N ALA A 179 -6.83 4.25 4.02
CA ALA A 179 -6.97 5.70 4.04
C ALA A 179 -7.93 6.20 2.95
N THR A 180 -7.83 5.67 1.74
CA THR A 180 -8.68 6.03 0.60
C THR A 180 -10.14 5.60 0.80
N LEU A 181 -10.39 4.44 1.44
CA LEU A 181 -11.75 4.04 1.81
C LEU A 181 -12.33 4.94 2.91
N THR A 182 -11.51 5.30 3.91
CA THR A 182 -11.90 6.24 4.97
C THR A 182 -12.23 7.61 4.38
N GLU A 183 -11.40 8.13 3.47
CA GLU A 183 -11.62 9.39 2.76
C GLU A 183 -12.91 9.37 1.93
N ALA A 184 -13.13 8.32 1.13
CA ALA A 184 -14.33 8.19 0.32
C ALA A 184 -15.61 8.24 1.19
N ARG A 185 -15.63 7.52 2.32
CA ARG A 185 -16.76 7.57 3.24
C ARG A 185 -16.87 8.91 3.96
N ALA A 186 -15.74 9.54 4.29
CA ALA A 186 -15.73 10.84 4.95
C ALA A 186 -16.31 11.94 4.05
N LEU A 187 -15.92 11.96 2.79
CA LEU A 187 -16.44 12.92 1.80
C LEU A 187 -17.93 12.71 1.56
N ASP A 188 -18.37 11.45 1.45
CA ASP A 188 -19.78 11.09 1.23
C ASP A 188 -20.70 11.63 2.34
N VAL A 189 -20.26 11.52 3.61
CA VAL A 189 -21.05 12.03 4.76
C VAL A 189 -20.80 13.52 5.05
N GLY A 190 -20.03 14.24 4.24
CA GLY A 190 -19.79 15.68 4.44
C GLY A 190 -18.78 16.04 5.53
N SER A 191 -17.81 15.17 5.81
CA SER A 191 -16.72 15.47 6.76
C SER A 191 -15.90 16.70 6.33
N PRO A 192 -15.68 17.69 7.23
CA PRO A 192 -14.86 18.85 6.91
C PRO A 192 -13.35 18.54 6.82
N GLY A 193 -12.91 17.39 7.34
CA GLY A 193 -11.50 17.05 7.40
C GLY A 193 -11.17 16.08 8.53
N TYR A 194 -9.89 16.07 8.91
CA TYR A 194 -9.37 15.13 9.90
C TYR A 194 -8.21 15.74 10.68
N PHE A 195 -7.97 15.19 11.87
CA PHE A 195 -6.70 15.36 12.57
C PHE A 195 -5.72 14.27 12.16
N TRP A 196 -4.50 14.66 11.80
CA TRP A 196 -3.45 13.69 11.44
C TRP A 196 -2.97 12.95 12.68
N ARG A 197 -2.94 11.62 12.62
CA ARG A 197 -2.43 10.76 13.69
C ARG A 197 -1.33 9.84 13.19
N THR A 198 -0.26 9.76 13.94
CA THR A 198 0.88 8.89 13.68
C THR A 198 0.76 7.59 14.46
N SER A 199 1.64 6.62 14.16
CA SER A 199 1.76 5.42 15.00
C SER A 199 2.38 5.72 16.37
N GLY A 200 3.02 6.89 16.53
CA GLY A 200 3.62 7.35 17.77
C GLY A 200 4.82 6.54 18.24
N ASP A 201 5.52 5.82 17.37
CA ASP A 201 6.74 5.07 17.67
C ASP A 201 7.99 5.72 17.03
N SER A 202 9.17 5.12 17.29
CA SER A 202 10.46 5.63 16.83
C SER A 202 10.58 5.71 15.31
N ASP A 203 9.86 4.86 14.58
CA ASP A 203 9.95 4.73 13.13
C ASP A 203 9.12 5.79 12.39
N VAL A 204 8.34 6.59 13.13
CA VAL A 204 7.63 7.75 12.56
C VAL A 204 8.68 8.78 12.11
N ARG A 205 8.64 9.13 10.83
CA ARG A 205 9.48 10.15 10.20
C ARG A 205 9.25 11.52 10.84
N GLU A 206 10.29 12.34 10.90
CA GLU A 206 10.20 13.69 11.50
C GLU A 206 9.11 14.54 10.85
N ASP A 207 9.05 14.58 9.52
CA ASP A 207 8.00 15.30 8.78
C ASP A 207 6.58 14.85 9.17
N HIS A 208 6.38 13.57 9.49
CA HIS A 208 5.07 13.07 9.93
C HIS A 208 4.79 13.38 11.41
N ARG A 209 5.82 13.45 12.26
CA ARG A 209 5.67 13.88 13.68
C ARG A 209 5.22 15.33 13.75
N GLU A 210 5.74 16.17 12.87
CA GLU A 210 5.31 17.57 12.76
C GLU A 210 3.84 17.71 12.35
N LEU A 211 3.26 16.73 11.67
CA LEU A 211 1.86 16.73 11.28
C LEU A 211 0.94 16.23 12.41
N GLU A 212 1.45 15.54 13.43
CA GLU A 212 0.66 14.96 14.53
C GLU A 212 -0.28 16.00 15.17
N GLY A 213 -1.57 15.67 15.19
CA GLY A 213 -2.63 16.48 15.78
C GLY A 213 -2.98 17.76 15.04
N LYS A 214 -2.38 18.03 13.87
CA LYS A 214 -2.81 19.13 13.01
C LYS A 214 -4.05 18.74 12.22
N PHE A 215 -4.95 19.70 12.05
CA PHE A 215 -6.16 19.55 11.26
C PHE A 215 -5.87 19.84 9.78
N PHE A 216 -6.42 19.01 8.89
CA PHE A 216 -6.37 19.20 7.44
C PHE A 216 -7.74 18.92 6.84
N THR A 217 -8.09 19.70 5.82
CA THR A 217 -9.26 19.44 5.00
C THR A 217 -8.93 18.39 3.93
N TRP A 218 -9.93 17.63 3.48
CA TRP A 218 -9.74 16.59 2.46
C TRP A 218 -9.24 17.16 1.12
N ASP A 219 -9.64 18.39 0.75
CA ASP A 219 -9.22 19.06 -0.49
C ASP A 219 -7.77 19.59 -0.46
N LYS A 220 -7.15 19.71 0.73
CA LYS A 220 -5.81 20.32 0.90
C LYS A 220 -4.88 19.44 1.75
N PRO A 221 -4.51 18.24 1.26
CA PRO A 221 -3.56 17.36 1.96
C PRO A 221 -2.22 18.05 2.19
N PRO A 222 -1.58 17.93 3.37
CA PRO A 222 -0.28 18.55 3.65
C PRO A 222 0.85 17.93 2.83
N VAL A 223 2.02 18.60 2.82
CA VAL A 223 3.27 17.99 2.37
C VAL A 223 3.64 16.89 3.37
N ALA A 224 3.59 15.64 2.90
CA ALA A 224 3.85 14.46 3.71
C ALA A 224 5.26 13.88 3.48
N ASP A 225 5.95 14.35 2.44
CA ASP A 225 7.37 14.06 2.19
C ASP A 225 8.08 15.35 1.75
N LYS A 226 8.88 15.95 2.63
CA LYS A 226 9.57 17.21 2.31
C LYS A 226 10.69 17.03 1.29
N ARG A 227 11.21 15.81 1.09
CA ARG A 227 12.27 15.58 0.09
C ARG A 227 11.75 15.74 -1.33
N SER A 228 10.54 15.23 -1.60
CA SER A 228 9.92 15.28 -2.91
C SER A 228 8.91 16.43 -3.05
N GLY A 229 8.46 17.01 -1.94
CA GLY A 229 7.35 17.95 -1.90
C GLY A 229 5.98 17.28 -2.05
N ALA A 230 5.91 15.94 -2.03
CA ALA A 230 4.68 15.21 -2.25
C ALA A 230 3.63 15.53 -1.17
N ARG A 231 2.43 15.88 -1.62
CA ARG A 231 1.26 16.09 -0.77
C ARG A 231 0.43 14.82 -0.69
N ALA A 232 0.04 14.42 0.52
CA ALA A 232 -0.73 13.21 0.72
C ALA A 232 -1.46 13.19 2.07
N HIS A 233 -2.57 12.44 2.11
CA HIS A 233 -3.26 12.07 3.34
C HIS A 233 -2.46 11.05 4.18
N PRO A 234 -2.74 10.94 5.48
CA PRO A 234 -2.05 9.98 6.33
C PRO A 234 -2.30 8.55 5.86
N GLY A 235 -1.22 7.76 5.74
CA GLY A 235 -1.27 6.40 5.21
C GLY A 235 -1.03 6.28 3.70
N CYS A 236 -1.01 7.40 2.95
CA CYS A 236 -0.90 7.39 1.49
C CYS A 236 0.53 7.56 0.92
N ILE A 237 1.55 7.63 1.79
CA ILE A 237 2.98 7.65 1.43
C ILE A 237 3.60 6.27 1.70
N TYR A 238 4.69 5.95 1.00
CA TYR A 238 5.46 4.71 1.15
C TYR A 238 5.69 4.34 2.63
N ASN A 239 5.43 3.08 2.99
CA ASN A 239 5.60 2.52 4.34
C ASN A 239 4.94 3.36 5.47
N CYS A 240 3.98 4.22 5.16
CA CYS A 240 3.33 5.08 6.15
C CYS A 240 2.31 4.29 6.97
N ARG A 241 2.31 4.49 8.28
CA ARG A 241 1.35 3.89 9.24
C ARG A 241 0.52 4.95 9.98
N CYS A 242 0.58 6.19 9.49
CA CYS A 242 -0.28 7.28 9.97
C CYS A 242 -1.72 7.03 9.52
N TRP A 243 -2.68 7.65 10.19
CA TRP A 243 -4.11 7.52 9.91
C TRP A 243 -4.84 8.84 10.17
N ALA A 244 -6.03 8.98 9.58
CA ALA A 244 -6.90 10.14 9.73
C ALA A 244 -7.86 9.92 10.90
N GLU A 245 -7.80 10.78 11.92
CA GLU A 245 -8.90 10.90 12.88
C GLU A 245 -9.96 11.83 12.27
N VAL A 246 -10.93 11.21 11.61
CA VAL A 246 -11.97 11.91 10.86
C VAL A 246 -12.85 12.73 11.79
N VAL A 247 -13.13 13.97 11.39
CA VAL A 247 -14.13 14.82 12.03
C VAL A 247 -15.46 14.57 11.35
N LEU A 248 -16.46 14.13 12.11
CA LEU A 248 -17.83 13.98 11.61
C LEU A 248 -18.50 15.36 11.56
N PRO A 249 -19.36 15.64 10.56
CA PRO A 249 -20.14 16.85 10.59
C PRO A 249 -21.05 16.86 11.82
N THR A 250 -21.17 18.03 12.44
CA THR A 250 -22.15 18.29 13.48
C THR A 250 -23.42 18.79 12.79
N ASP A 251 -24.56 18.17 13.12
CA ASP A 251 -25.90 18.64 12.76
C ASP A 251 -26.10 20.13 13.11
#